data_AF-A0A367K609-F1
#
_entry.id   AF-A0A367K609-F1
#
_cell.length_a   1.000
_cell.length_b   1.000
_cell.length_c   1.000
_cell.angle_alpha   90.00
_cell.angle_beta   90.00
_cell.angle_gamma   90.00
#
_symmetry.space_group_name_H-M   'P 1'
#
loop_
_entity.id
_entity.type
_entity.pdbx_description
1 polymer ?
#
loop_
_entity_poly.entity_id
_entity_poly.type
_entity_poly.pdbx_seq_one_letter_code
_entity_poly.pdbx_strand_id
1 'polypeptide(L)'
;MIIEEADQDGDVFYDSTEYAPGEYEKLIEEATQFKSRGNQHFGQGEYKEAIEQYEHALVVCPLACTKERAVYFANIAACHMKLNEFKDAKDMCTQALKIDPNYTKALLRRAQASERIGTYASMSEALEDYKKLKTLAIDTYIFKECERAEKELPTKINFQMEKEKEEMLNKLKDVGNALLGKFGLSTDNFQFTKDPSGSGGYSVNFVNK
;
A
#
# COMPACT_ATOMS: atom_id res chain seq x y z
N MET A 1 -10.52 7.75 -28.47
CA MET A 1 -9.66 8.31 -27.41
C MET A 1 -8.98 7.11 -26.76
N ILE A 2 -7.75 6.78 -27.16
CA ILE A 2 -7.02 5.62 -26.61
C ILE A 2 -6.93 5.81 -25.09
N ILE A 3 -7.35 4.82 -24.30
CA ILE A 3 -7.17 4.83 -22.85
C ILE A 3 -5.78 4.26 -22.58
N GLU A 4 -4.89 5.11 -22.06
CA GLU A 4 -3.53 4.73 -21.71
C GLU A 4 -3.49 4.36 -20.22
N GLU A 5 -3.33 3.07 -19.90
CA GLU A 5 -2.86 2.64 -18.58
C GLU A 5 -1.40 2.18 -18.72
N ALA A 6 -0.50 2.83 -17.98
CA ALA A 6 0.87 2.35 -17.79
C ALA A 6 0.90 1.40 -16.59
N ASP A 7 1.47 0.22 -16.76
CA ASP A 7 1.75 -0.67 -15.63
C ASP A 7 2.94 -0.16 -14.79
N GLN A 8 3.34 -0.93 -13.77
CA GLN A 8 4.43 -0.54 -12.88
C GLN A 8 5.81 -0.52 -13.56
N ASP A 9 5.94 -1.19 -14.71
CA ASP A 9 7.17 -1.31 -15.50
C ASP A 9 7.22 -0.26 -16.64
N GLY A 10 6.15 0.52 -16.81
CA GLY A 10 6.05 1.58 -17.82
C GLY A 10 5.55 1.08 -19.17
N ASP A 11 5.07 -0.15 -19.25
CA ASP A 11 4.45 -0.68 -20.46
C ASP A 11 3.03 -0.11 -20.59
N VAL A 12 2.76 0.52 -21.73
CA VAL A 12 1.47 1.14 -22.05
C VAL A 12 0.59 0.07 -22.68
N PHE A 13 -0.48 -0.31 -21.98
CA PHE A 13 -1.50 -1.19 -22.55
C PHE A 13 -2.48 -0.35 -23.38
N TYR A 14 -2.57 -0.65 -24.68
CA TYR A 14 -3.46 0.07 -25.60
C TYR A 14 -4.82 -0.61 -25.62
N ASP A 15 -5.85 0.05 -25.11
CA ASP A 15 -7.23 -0.36 -25.36
C ASP A 15 -7.78 0.36 -26.59
N SER A 16 -8.15 -0.43 -27.60
CA SER A 16 -8.79 0.09 -28.80
C SER A 16 -10.17 0.62 -28.44
N THR A 17 -10.46 1.89 -28.75
CA THR A 17 -11.84 2.39 -28.62
C THR A 17 -12.79 1.86 -29.69
N GLU A 18 -12.28 1.10 -30.65
CA GLU A 18 -13.06 0.48 -31.72
C GLU A 18 -13.07 -1.02 -31.51
N TYR A 19 -14.08 -1.47 -30.76
CA TYR A 19 -14.46 -2.88 -30.68
C TYR A 19 -15.32 -3.24 -31.89
N ALA A 20 -15.18 -4.47 -32.39
CA ALA A 20 -16.12 -4.97 -33.39
C ALA A 20 -17.55 -4.98 -32.81
N PRO A 21 -18.60 -4.85 -33.64
CA PRO A 21 -19.98 -4.91 -33.15
C PRO A 21 -20.24 -6.18 -32.33
N GLY A 22 -20.65 -6.02 -31.06
CA GLY A 22 -20.93 -7.13 -30.13
C GLY A 22 -19.71 -7.69 -29.39
N GLU A 23 -18.49 -7.28 -29.74
CA GLU A 23 -17.27 -7.73 -29.06
C GLU A 23 -17.17 -7.15 -27.65
N TYR A 24 -17.48 -5.87 -27.48
CA TYR A 24 -17.48 -5.21 -26.18
C TYR A 24 -18.41 -5.88 -25.17
N GLU A 25 -19.65 -6.18 -25.60
CA GLU A 25 -20.63 -6.87 -24.78
C GLU A 25 -20.16 -8.29 -24.41
N LYS A 26 -19.53 -8.99 -25.36
CA LYS A 26 -18.97 -10.33 -25.13
C LYS A 26 -17.82 -10.30 -24.11
N LEU A 27 -16.92 -9.33 -24.20
CA LEU A 27 -15.82 -9.15 -23.25
C LEU A 27 -16.34 -8.86 -21.82
N ILE A 28 -17.37 -8.04 -21.70
CA ILE A 28 -18.04 -7.76 -20.41
C ILE A 28 -18.70 -9.02 -19.84
N GLU A 29 -19.38 -9.80 -20.69
CA GLU A 29 -20.01 -11.05 -20.28
C GLU A 29 -18.96 -12.05 -19.79
N GLU A 30 -17.86 -12.21 -20.54
CA GLU A 30 -16.75 -13.08 -20.19
C GLU A 30 -16.07 -12.66 -18.87
N ALA A 31 -15.76 -11.37 -18.70
CA ALA A 31 -15.25 -10.83 -17.43
C ALA A 31 -16.18 -11.13 -16.26
N THR A 32 -17.50 -11.03 -16.49
CA THR A 32 -18.52 -11.31 -15.47
C THR A 32 -18.57 -12.79 -15.11
N GLN A 33 -18.38 -13.69 -16.07
CA GLN A 33 -18.28 -15.13 -15.80
C GLN A 33 -17.05 -15.47 -14.97
N PHE A 34 -15.88 -14.92 -15.32
CA PHE A 34 -14.65 -15.07 -14.53
C PHE A 34 -14.83 -14.54 -13.10
N LYS A 35 -15.41 -13.34 -12.92
CA LYS A 35 -15.77 -12.81 -11.59
C LYS A 35 -16.68 -13.76 -10.81
N SER A 36 -17.68 -14.36 -11.46
CA SER A 36 -18.61 -15.29 -10.81
C SER A 36 -17.89 -16.55 -10.30
N ARG A 37 -17.00 -17.13 -11.12
CA ARG A 37 -16.15 -18.27 -10.72
C ARG A 37 -15.21 -17.89 -9.58
N GLY A 38 -14.59 -16.71 -9.64
CA GLY A 38 -13.76 -16.18 -8.56
C GLY A 38 -14.54 -16.05 -7.24
N ASN A 39 -15.78 -15.56 -7.29
CA ASN A 39 -16.64 -15.48 -6.11
C ASN A 39 -16.99 -16.87 -5.55
N GLN A 40 -17.18 -17.86 -6.42
CA GLN A 40 -17.44 -19.25 -6.02
C GLN A 40 -16.25 -19.83 -5.26
N HIS A 41 -15.04 -19.78 -5.85
CA HIS A 41 -13.81 -20.22 -5.20
C HIS A 41 -13.55 -19.48 -3.88
N PHE A 42 -13.78 -18.16 -3.86
CA PHE A 42 -13.66 -17.36 -2.63
C PHE A 42 -14.59 -17.87 -1.52
N GLY A 43 -15.84 -18.18 -1.86
CA GLY A 43 -16.83 -18.74 -0.93
C GLY A 43 -16.45 -20.14 -0.41
N GLN A 44 -15.67 -20.89 -1.18
CA GLN A 44 -15.16 -22.21 -0.82
C GLN A 44 -13.84 -22.16 -0.02
N GLY A 45 -13.23 -20.97 0.12
CA GLY A 45 -11.94 -20.80 0.78
C GLY A 45 -10.73 -21.08 -0.13
N GLU A 46 -10.96 -21.29 -1.42
CA GLU A 46 -9.97 -21.54 -2.46
C GLU A 46 -9.45 -20.20 -2.99
N TYR A 47 -8.68 -19.50 -2.15
CA TYR A 47 -8.33 -18.10 -2.40
C TYR A 47 -7.36 -17.90 -3.57
N LYS A 48 -6.50 -18.88 -3.87
CA LYS A 48 -5.55 -18.77 -5.00
C LYS A 48 -6.27 -18.94 -6.33
N GLU A 49 -7.15 -19.93 -6.40
CA GLU A 49 -8.04 -20.19 -7.52
C GLU A 49 -8.97 -19.00 -7.75
N ALA A 50 -9.46 -18.37 -6.67
CA ALA A 50 -10.24 -17.14 -6.77
C ALA A 50 -9.43 -15.98 -7.38
N ILE A 51 -8.16 -15.81 -6.98
CA ILE A 51 -7.25 -14.79 -7.55
C ILE A 51 -7.10 -15.01 -9.06
N GLU A 52 -6.76 -16.23 -9.49
CA GLU A 52 -6.58 -16.56 -10.91
C GLU A 52 -7.83 -16.19 -11.73
N GLN A 53 -9.03 -16.49 -11.22
CA GLN A 53 -10.27 -16.12 -11.92
C GLN A 53 -10.48 -14.60 -11.97
N TYR A 54 -10.18 -13.84 -10.92
CA TYR A 54 -10.29 -12.38 -10.97
C TYR A 54 -9.23 -11.73 -11.87
N GLU A 55 -8.02 -12.30 -11.95
CA GLU A 55 -6.98 -11.86 -12.89
C GLU A 55 -7.42 -12.09 -14.33
N HIS A 56 -8.00 -13.25 -14.64
CA HIS A 56 -8.61 -13.48 -15.95
C HIS A 56 -9.72 -12.47 -16.25
N ALA A 57 -10.55 -12.12 -15.25
CA ALA A 57 -11.55 -11.06 -15.42
C ALA A 57 -10.91 -9.71 -15.76
N LEU A 58 -9.79 -9.33 -15.13
CA LEU A 58 -9.06 -8.10 -15.44
C LEU A 58 -8.44 -8.09 -16.84
N VAL A 59 -7.96 -9.24 -17.31
CA VAL A 59 -7.36 -9.38 -18.64
C VAL A 59 -8.38 -9.17 -19.75
N VAL A 60 -9.58 -9.74 -19.62
CA VAL A 60 -10.62 -9.63 -20.66
C VAL A 60 -11.50 -8.39 -20.50
N CYS A 61 -11.53 -7.77 -19.32
CA CYS A 61 -12.36 -6.60 -19.07
C CYS A 61 -11.82 -5.34 -19.76
N PRO A 62 -12.61 -4.70 -20.64
CA PRO A 62 -12.26 -3.43 -21.28
C PRO A 62 -11.69 -2.39 -20.31
N LEU A 63 -10.69 -1.61 -20.70
CA LEU A 63 -10.12 -0.56 -19.81
C LEU A 63 -11.16 0.52 -19.50
N ALA A 64 -12.10 0.74 -20.42
CA ALA A 64 -13.24 1.64 -20.21
C ALA A 64 -14.16 1.20 -19.03
N CYS A 65 -14.17 -0.07 -18.65
CA CYS A 65 -14.95 -0.62 -17.53
C CYS A 65 -14.27 -0.36 -16.17
N THR A 66 -14.01 0.90 -15.87
CA THR A 66 -13.27 1.34 -14.69
C THR A 66 -13.86 0.82 -13.38
N LYS A 67 -15.20 0.84 -13.24
CA LYS A 67 -15.87 0.37 -12.02
C LYS A 67 -15.68 -1.12 -11.79
N GLU A 68 -15.85 -1.92 -12.83
CA GLU A 68 -15.69 -3.37 -12.78
C GLU A 68 -14.24 -3.75 -12.47
N ARG A 69 -13.28 -3.10 -13.12
CA ARG A 69 -11.85 -3.30 -12.87
C ARG A 69 -11.48 -2.99 -11.42
N ALA A 70 -11.96 -1.88 -10.87
CA ALA A 70 -11.75 -1.55 -9.45
C ALA A 70 -12.32 -2.63 -8.51
N VAL A 71 -13.48 -3.21 -8.84
CA VAL A 71 -14.07 -4.33 -8.09
C VAL A 71 -13.18 -5.57 -8.15
N TYR A 72 -12.62 -5.92 -9.31
CA TYR A 72 -11.76 -7.10 -9.44
C TYR A 72 -10.48 -6.97 -8.62
N PHE A 73 -9.78 -5.83 -8.72
CA PHE A 73 -8.63 -5.54 -7.86
C PHE A 73 -8.98 -5.63 -6.36
N ALA A 74 -10.12 -5.08 -5.94
CA ALA A 74 -10.54 -5.16 -4.54
C ALA A 74 -10.91 -6.59 -4.09
N ASN A 75 -11.38 -7.44 -5.01
CA ASN A 75 -11.66 -8.85 -4.73
C ASN A 75 -10.36 -9.68 -4.64
N ILE A 76 -9.37 -9.44 -5.51
CA ILE A 76 -8.02 -10.02 -5.39
C ILE A 76 -7.41 -9.62 -4.04
N ALA A 77 -7.49 -8.34 -3.67
CA ALA A 77 -7.04 -7.88 -2.36
C ALA A 77 -7.73 -8.62 -1.20
N ALA A 78 -9.02 -8.90 -1.31
CA ALA A 78 -9.74 -9.68 -0.31
C ALA A 78 -9.22 -11.12 -0.17
N CYS A 79 -8.77 -11.74 -1.27
CA CYS A 79 -8.15 -13.05 -1.26
C CYS A 79 -6.79 -13.01 -0.55
N HIS A 80 -5.93 -12.06 -0.89
CA HIS A 80 -4.64 -11.87 -0.20
C HIS A 80 -4.80 -11.58 1.30
N MET A 81 -5.83 -10.80 1.68
CA MET A 81 -6.18 -10.60 3.10
C MET A 81 -6.48 -11.91 3.82
N LYS A 82 -7.15 -12.86 3.15
CA LYS A 82 -7.44 -14.20 3.71
C LYS A 82 -6.21 -15.10 3.77
N LEU A 83 -5.27 -14.91 2.85
CA LEU A 83 -3.98 -15.61 2.82
C LEU A 83 -2.93 -15.00 3.78
N ASN A 84 -3.24 -13.87 4.44
CA ASN A 84 -2.30 -13.07 5.24
C ASN A 84 -1.14 -12.46 4.43
N GLU A 85 -1.35 -12.25 3.13
CA GLU A 85 -0.40 -11.64 2.19
C GLU A 85 -0.65 -10.13 2.14
N PHE A 86 -0.32 -9.42 3.22
CA PHE A 86 -0.77 -8.03 3.42
C PHE A 86 -0.16 -7.02 2.45
N LYS A 87 1.05 -7.27 1.94
CA LYS A 87 1.69 -6.38 0.96
C LYS A 87 0.94 -6.44 -0.37
N ASP A 88 0.69 -7.65 -0.87
CA ASP A 88 -0.05 -7.88 -2.11
C ASP A 88 -1.50 -7.37 -1.99
N ALA A 89 -2.14 -7.57 -0.82
CA ALA A 89 -3.46 -7.00 -0.55
C ALA A 89 -3.47 -5.46 -0.63
N LYS A 90 -2.45 -4.80 -0.06
CA LYS A 90 -2.29 -3.34 -0.13
C LYS A 90 -2.08 -2.87 -1.57
N ASP A 91 -1.26 -3.57 -2.34
CA ASP A 91 -0.94 -3.21 -3.72
C ASP A 91 -2.18 -3.30 -4.61
N MET A 92 -2.94 -4.39 -4.49
CA MET A 92 -4.21 -4.55 -5.21
C MET A 92 -5.25 -3.50 -4.80
N CYS A 93 -5.37 -3.18 -3.51
CA CYS A 93 -6.24 -2.08 -3.10
C CYS A 93 -5.77 -0.73 -3.66
N THR A 94 -4.46 -0.52 -3.79
CA THR A 94 -3.91 0.70 -4.37
C THR A 94 -4.25 0.82 -5.85
N GLN A 95 -4.21 -0.27 -6.62
CA GLN A 95 -4.69 -0.26 -8.01
C GLN A 95 -6.19 0.04 -8.08
N ALA A 96 -7.01 -0.57 -7.22
CA ALA A 96 -8.45 -0.26 -7.16
C ALA A 96 -8.71 1.24 -6.86
N LEU A 97 -7.94 1.85 -5.96
CA LEU A 97 -8.09 3.24 -5.53
C LEU A 97 -7.51 4.25 -6.52
N LYS A 98 -6.60 3.85 -7.42
CA LYS A 98 -6.22 4.67 -8.57
C LYS A 98 -7.40 4.86 -9.52
N ILE A 99 -8.22 3.82 -9.68
CA ILE A 99 -9.38 3.83 -10.59
C ILE A 99 -10.60 4.49 -9.92
N ASP A 100 -10.95 4.08 -8.70
CA ASP A 100 -12.00 4.69 -7.90
C ASP A 100 -11.45 5.10 -6.52
N PRO A 101 -11.03 6.37 -6.36
CA PRO A 101 -10.45 6.85 -5.10
C PRO A 101 -11.40 6.77 -3.90
N ASN A 102 -12.71 6.68 -4.12
CA ASN A 102 -13.71 6.66 -3.05
C ASN A 102 -14.26 5.25 -2.81
N TYR A 103 -13.62 4.22 -3.36
CA TYR A 103 -14.07 2.85 -3.19
C TYR A 103 -13.87 2.37 -1.75
N THR A 104 -14.93 2.45 -0.95
CA THR A 104 -14.91 2.20 0.50
C THR A 104 -14.37 0.82 0.90
N LYS A 105 -14.65 -0.23 0.12
CA LYS A 105 -14.12 -1.58 0.38
C LYS A 105 -12.60 -1.66 0.19
N ALA A 106 -12.07 -0.98 -0.82
CA ALA A 106 -10.63 -0.93 -1.06
C ALA A 106 -9.91 -0.08 -0.01
N LEU A 107 -10.47 1.09 0.37
CA LEU A 107 -9.96 1.91 1.47
C LEU A 107 -9.87 1.12 2.77
N LEU A 108 -10.96 0.45 3.17
CA LEU A 108 -10.98 -0.33 4.41
C LEU A 108 -9.94 -1.46 4.40
N ARG A 109 -9.86 -2.22 3.31
CA ARG A 109 -8.91 -3.33 3.21
C ARG A 109 -7.46 -2.85 3.16
N ARG A 110 -7.17 -1.74 2.46
CA ARG A 110 -5.83 -1.16 2.45
C ARG A 110 -5.42 -0.69 3.83
N ALA A 111 -6.31 -0.01 4.55
CA ALA A 111 -6.04 0.40 5.92
C ALA A 111 -5.73 -0.80 6.84
N GLN A 112 -6.56 -1.85 6.78
CA GLN A 112 -6.35 -3.08 7.55
C GLN A 112 -5.04 -3.79 7.17
N ALA A 113 -4.74 -3.92 5.88
CA ALA A 113 -3.49 -4.52 5.40
C ALA A 113 -2.27 -3.71 5.88
N SER A 114 -2.35 -2.38 5.80
CA SER A 114 -1.28 -1.47 6.18
C SER A 114 -1.03 -1.44 7.70
N GLU A 115 -2.07 -1.61 8.54
CA GLU A 115 -1.89 -1.89 9.98
C GLU A 115 -1.14 -3.21 10.22
N ARG A 116 -1.46 -4.26 9.45
CA ARG A 116 -0.82 -5.59 9.58
C ARG A 116 0.63 -5.61 9.08
N ILE A 117 0.98 -4.79 8.09
CA ILE A 117 2.37 -4.59 7.64
C ILE A 117 3.21 -3.95 8.76
N GLY A 118 2.63 -3.00 9.50
CA GLY A 118 3.17 -2.54 10.77
C GLY A 118 4.41 -1.64 10.74
N THR A 119 4.82 -1.15 9.56
CA THR A 119 5.85 -0.09 9.45
C THR A 119 5.24 1.27 9.78
N TYR A 120 6.05 2.25 10.20
CA TYR A 120 5.49 3.59 10.47
C TYR A 120 4.83 4.18 9.20
N ALA A 121 5.41 3.92 8.02
CA ALA A 121 4.91 4.40 6.73
C ALA A 121 3.56 3.76 6.39
N SER A 122 3.43 2.43 6.54
CA SER A 122 2.16 1.74 6.29
C SER A 122 1.09 2.14 7.31
N MET A 123 1.42 2.23 8.60
CA MET A 123 0.44 2.67 9.61
C MET A 123 -0.01 4.13 9.39
N SER A 124 0.87 5.00 8.89
CA SER A 124 0.51 6.37 8.51
C SER A 124 -0.51 6.40 7.36
N GLU A 125 -0.28 5.60 6.32
CA GLU A 125 -1.22 5.43 5.22
C GLU A 125 -2.56 4.85 5.69
N ALA A 126 -2.54 3.87 6.61
CA ALA A 126 -3.77 3.33 7.18
C ALA A 126 -4.60 4.41 7.88
N LEU A 127 -3.96 5.30 8.64
CA LEU A 127 -4.64 6.41 9.31
C LEU A 127 -5.29 7.39 8.31
N GLU A 128 -4.63 7.67 7.19
CA GLU A 128 -5.21 8.50 6.12
C GLU A 128 -6.43 7.84 5.48
N ASP A 129 -6.34 6.54 5.19
CA ASP A 129 -7.45 5.76 4.64
C ASP A 129 -8.65 5.72 5.59
N TYR A 130 -8.42 5.52 6.90
CA TYR A 130 -9.50 5.54 7.89
C TYR A 130 -10.17 6.92 8.00
N LYS A 131 -9.37 8.00 8.00
CA LYS A 131 -9.91 9.37 7.98
C LYS A 131 -10.78 9.63 6.75
N LYS A 132 -10.30 9.22 5.57
CA LYS A 132 -11.08 9.32 4.33
C LYS A 132 -12.33 8.46 4.38
N LEU A 133 -12.23 7.23 4.86
CA LEU A 133 -13.36 6.31 4.97
C LEU A 133 -14.44 6.87 5.91
N LYS A 134 -14.04 7.54 7.00
CA LYS A 134 -14.96 8.18 7.96
C LYS A 134 -15.81 9.29 7.32
N THR A 135 -15.31 9.98 6.29
CA THR A 135 -16.09 11.01 5.57
C THR A 135 -17.05 10.42 4.54
N LEU A 136 -16.82 9.17 4.10
CA LEU A 136 -17.59 8.49 3.06
C LEU A 136 -18.60 7.47 3.64
N ALA A 137 -18.35 6.92 4.83
CA ALA A 137 -19.09 5.81 5.38
C ALA A 137 -20.34 6.22 6.16
N ILE A 138 -21.45 5.51 5.92
CA ILE A 138 -22.70 5.57 6.70
C ILE A 138 -22.82 4.35 7.64
N ASP A 139 -21.99 3.33 7.44
CA ASP A 139 -22.02 2.08 8.20
C ASP A 139 -21.44 2.24 9.61
N THR A 140 -22.20 1.81 10.61
CA THR A 140 -21.85 1.97 12.04
C THR A 140 -20.63 1.14 12.45
N TYR A 141 -20.41 -0.03 11.85
CA TYR A 141 -19.25 -0.86 12.16
C TYR A 141 -17.97 -0.21 11.61
N ILE A 142 -17.99 0.20 10.35
CA ILE A 142 -16.87 0.91 9.72
C ILE A 142 -16.55 2.19 10.48
N PHE A 143 -17.55 2.96 10.89
CA PHE A 143 -17.33 4.18 11.66
C PHE A 143 -16.58 3.93 12.97
N LYS A 144 -16.95 2.88 13.71
CA LYS A 144 -16.26 2.49 14.96
C LYS A 144 -14.81 2.05 14.72
N GLU A 145 -14.56 1.33 13.63
CA GLU A 145 -13.19 0.98 13.22
C GLU A 145 -12.36 2.23 12.91
N CYS A 146 -12.93 3.21 12.21
CA CYS A 146 -12.25 4.50 11.97
C CYS A 146 -11.95 5.26 13.27
N GLU A 147 -12.90 5.31 14.21
CA GLU A 147 -12.69 5.97 15.51
C GLU A 147 -11.60 5.28 16.34
N ARG A 148 -11.58 3.94 16.37
CA ARG A 148 -10.50 3.17 17.00
C ARG A 148 -9.15 3.54 16.39
N ALA A 149 -9.06 3.50 15.06
CA ALA A 149 -7.84 3.77 14.33
C ALA A 149 -7.32 5.20 14.59
N GLU A 150 -8.19 6.21 14.55
CA GLU A 150 -7.82 7.60 14.84
C GLU A 150 -7.30 7.81 16.27
N LYS A 151 -7.82 7.02 17.23
CA LYS A 151 -7.37 7.07 18.63
C LYS A 151 -6.05 6.34 18.85
N GLU A 152 -5.86 5.18 18.22
CA GLU A 152 -4.74 4.28 18.53
C GLU A 152 -3.53 4.45 17.62
N LEU A 153 -3.74 4.66 16.32
CA LEU A 153 -2.65 4.68 15.35
C LEU A 153 -1.63 5.79 15.58
N PRO A 154 -1.98 7.03 15.99
CA PRO A 154 -0.98 8.08 16.19
C PRO A 154 0.13 7.67 17.16
N THR A 155 -0.21 7.01 18.27
CA THR A 155 0.77 6.52 19.25
C THR A 155 1.60 5.38 18.68
N LYS A 156 0.96 4.43 17.97
CA LYS A 156 1.65 3.30 17.34
C LYS A 156 2.63 3.76 16.25
N ILE A 157 2.23 4.73 15.42
CA ILE A 157 3.06 5.36 14.38
C ILE A 157 4.27 6.01 15.01
N ASN A 158 4.09 6.86 16.03
CA ASN A 158 5.21 7.55 16.69
C ASN A 158 6.20 6.56 17.31
N PHE A 159 5.69 5.53 17.98
CA PHE A 159 6.53 4.49 18.56
C PHE A 159 7.35 3.77 17.48
N GLN A 160 6.70 3.33 16.41
CA GLN A 160 7.35 2.61 15.31
C GLN A 160 8.33 3.51 14.54
N MET A 161 8.01 4.80 14.38
CA MET A 161 8.89 5.80 13.76
C MET A 161 10.19 5.99 14.55
N GLU A 162 10.11 6.16 15.87
CA GLU A 162 11.33 6.29 16.69
C GLU A 162 12.15 5.01 16.70
N LYS A 163 11.50 3.83 16.73
CA LYS A 163 12.19 2.54 16.62
C LYS A 163 12.94 2.39 15.29
N GLU A 164 12.27 2.64 14.16
CA GLU A 164 12.90 2.53 12.83
C GLU A 164 14.02 3.55 12.64
N LYS A 165 13.87 4.76 13.21
CA LYS A 165 14.92 5.79 13.23
C LYS A 165 16.13 5.36 14.04
N GLU A 166 15.94 4.77 15.22
CA GLU A 166 17.04 4.24 16.03
C GLU A 166 17.79 3.13 15.29
N GLU A 167 17.06 2.18 14.69
CA GLU A 167 17.64 1.13 13.86
C GLU A 167 18.44 1.68 12.67
N MET A 168 17.91 2.71 11.99
CA MET A 168 18.60 3.39 10.88
C MET A 168 19.89 4.08 11.36
N LEU A 169 19.83 4.80 12.48
CA LEU A 169 20.99 5.49 13.05
C LEU A 169 22.09 4.50 13.44
N ASN A 170 21.73 3.35 14.02
CA ASN A 170 22.69 2.32 14.38
C ASN A 170 23.35 1.71 13.13
N LYS A 171 22.58 1.39 12.09
CA LYS A 171 23.14 0.93 10.80
C LYS A 171 24.09 1.96 10.19
N LEU A 172 23.75 3.26 10.27
CA LEU A 172 24.61 4.33 9.75
C LEU A 172 25.92 4.42 10.53
N LYS A 173 25.87 4.26 11.86
CA LYS A 173 27.07 4.16 12.70
C LYS A 173 27.93 2.97 12.31
N ASP A 174 27.34 1.80 12.10
CA ASP A 174 28.07 0.58 11.70
C ASP A 174 28.78 0.77 10.36
N VAL A 175 28.10 1.37 9.37
CA VAL A 175 28.71 1.72 8.07
C VAL A 175 29.85 2.72 8.26
N GLY A 176 29.64 3.76 9.07
CA GLY A 176 30.68 4.74 9.41
C GLY A 176 31.90 4.10 10.05
N ASN A 177 31.69 3.22 11.04
CA ASN A 177 32.75 2.49 11.73
C ASN A 177 33.49 1.50 10.83
N ALA A 178 32.80 0.85 9.89
CA ALA A 178 33.45 -0.02 8.91
C ALA A 178 34.42 0.76 7.98
N LEU A 179 34.12 2.03 7.68
CA LEU A 179 35.00 2.90 6.91
C LEU A 179 36.13 3.49 7.75
N LEU A 180 35.78 4.05 8.92
CA LEU A 180 36.71 4.72 9.83
C LEU A 180 37.69 3.75 10.50
N GLY A 181 37.27 2.51 10.75
CA GLY A 181 38.11 1.48 11.37
C GLY A 181 39.36 1.16 10.55
N LYS A 182 39.34 1.36 9.22
CA LYS A 182 40.52 1.24 8.35
C LYS A 182 41.63 2.24 8.68
N PHE A 183 41.29 3.28 9.42
CA PHE A 183 42.18 4.35 9.86
C PHE A 183 42.36 4.37 11.38
N GLY A 184 41.90 3.33 12.10
CA GLY A 184 41.93 3.30 13.56
C GLY A 184 40.95 4.26 14.22
N LEU A 185 39.89 4.66 13.51
CA LEU A 185 38.87 5.62 13.96
C LEU A 185 37.50 4.96 14.15
N SER A 186 36.62 5.66 14.86
CA SER A 186 35.22 5.32 15.15
C SER A 186 34.34 6.57 15.06
N THR A 187 33.05 6.40 14.79
CA THR A 187 32.04 7.45 14.87
C THR A 187 31.98 8.08 16.27
N ASP A 188 32.38 7.33 17.31
CA ASP A 188 32.45 7.83 18.69
C ASP A 188 33.59 8.84 18.91
N ASN A 189 34.57 8.89 18.00
CA ASN A 189 35.62 9.91 18.06
C ASN A 189 35.10 11.30 17.68
N PHE A 190 33.91 11.41 17.09
CA PHE A 190 33.34 12.68 16.63
C PHE A 190 32.16 13.08 17.52
N GLN A 191 32.38 14.04 18.42
CA GLN A 191 31.34 14.57 19.31
C GLN A 191 30.74 15.85 18.75
N PHE A 192 29.41 15.87 18.62
CA PHE A 192 28.66 17.01 18.12
C PHE A 192 28.17 17.86 19.31
N THR A 193 28.52 19.14 19.33
CA THR A 193 28.01 20.13 20.29
C THR A 193 27.15 21.15 19.56
N LYS A 194 25.90 21.32 20.02
CA LYS A 194 24.97 22.29 19.47
C LYS A 194 25.35 23.69 19.94
N ASP A 195 25.41 24.66 19.02
CA ASP A 195 25.69 26.05 19.33
C ASP A 195 24.59 26.62 20.26
N PRO A 196 24.95 27.10 21.47
CA PRO A 196 23.99 27.63 22.43
C PRO A 196 23.34 28.96 21.98
N SER A 197 23.84 29.62 20.94
CA SER A 197 23.30 30.89 20.44
C SER A 197 21.92 30.79 19.78
N GLY A 198 21.39 29.57 19.56
CA GLY A 198 20.11 29.35 18.87
C GLY A 198 20.20 29.48 17.34
N SER A 199 21.40 29.68 16.79
CA SER A 199 21.69 29.76 15.34
C SER A 199 21.38 28.47 14.56
N GLY A 200 21.21 27.34 15.27
CA GLY A 200 21.07 26.01 14.68
C GLY A 200 22.40 25.37 14.24
N GLY A 201 23.54 26.04 14.47
CA GLY A 201 24.86 25.51 14.15
C GLY A 201 25.30 24.34 15.04
N TYR A 202 26.16 23.48 14.50
CA TYR A 202 26.83 22.39 15.24
C TYR A 202 28.34 22.54 15.08
N SER A 203 29.09 22.36 16.17
CA SER A 203 30.53 22.15 16.12
C SER A 203 30.85 20.67 16.33
N VAL A 204 31.83 20.17 15.59
CA VAL A 204 32.32 18.79 15.70
C VAL A 204 33.67 18.82 16.39
N ASN A 205 33.76 18.16 17.53
CA ASN A 205 35.02 17.97 18.25
C ASN A 205 35.51 16.54 18.04
N PHE A 206 36.78 16.41 17.71
CA PHE A 206 37.44 15.11 17.65
C PHE A 206 38.03 14.77 19.01
N VAL A 207 37.67 13.60 19.55
CA VAL A 207 38.18 13.09 20.83
C VAL A 207 38.83 11.74 20.58
N ASN A 208 40.13 11.65 20.88
CA ASN A 208 40.86 10.39 20.86
C ASN A 208 40.62 9.67 22.19
N LYS A 209 40.16 8.42 22.14
CA LYS A 209 40.08 7.54 23.32
C LYS A 209 41.39 6.77 23.47
#